data_AF-A0A7V0QZC4-F1
#
_entry.id   AF-A0A7V0QZC4-F1
#
_cell.length_a   1.000
_cell.length_b   1.000
_cell.length_c   1.000
_cell.angle_alpha   90.00
_cell.angle_beta   90.00
_cell.angle_gamma   90.00
#
_symmetry.space_group_name_H-M   'P 1'
#
loop_
_entity.id
_entity.type
_entity.pdbx_description
1 polymer ?
#
loop_
_entity_poly.entity_id
_entity_poly.type
_entity_poly.pdbx_seq_one_letter_code
_entity_poly.pdbx_strand_id
1 'polypeptide(L)'
;MTAKDIFKITANLVVIYVVGGLLLAFVYAKTSPIIFLKNKQEKEEALQKMMPNADKKGIIKLGDWYPHDKDAEYFVAKKDGKIIGYIVQTFAKGYSSYINILFSVGTDFRVKKIDILHSAETPGLGDEITLP
;
A
#
# COMPACT_ATOMS: atom_id res chain seq x y z
N MET A 1 -29.87 -18.94 -38.34
CA MET A 1 -28.40 -18.83 -38.32
C MET A 1 -27.83 -20.17 -38.71
N THR A 2 -26.95 -20.21 -39.70
CA THR A 2 -26.32 -21.46 -40.14
C THR A 2 -25.12 -21.77 -39.23
N ALA A 3 -24.73 -23.03 -39.09
CA ALA A 3 -23.53 -23.41 -38.31
C ALA A 3 -22.26 -22.64 -38.75
N LYS A 4 -22.16 -22.32 -40.04
CA LYS A 4 -21.09 -21.48 -40.61
C LYS A 4 -21.10 -20.03 -40.08
N ASP A 5 -22.28 -19.45 -39.89
CA ASP A 5 -22.44 -18.08 -39.37
C ASP A 5 -22.03 -18.02 -37.90
N ILE A 6 -22.42 -19.03 -37.13
CA ILE A 6 -22.04 -19.18 -35.71
C ILE A 6 -20.52 -19.29 -35.59
N PHE A 7 -19.90 -20.19 -36.36
CA PHE A 7 -18.45 -20.38 -36.33
C PHE A 7 -17.68 -19.10 -36.69
N LYS A 8 -18.12 -18.35 -37.71
CA LYS A 8 -17.50 -17.09 -38.13
C LYS A 8 -17.55 -16.03 -37.02
N ILE A 9 -18.68 -15.90 -36.34
CA ILE A 9 -18.84 -14.95 -35.24
C ILE A 9 -17.95 -15.36 -34.05
N THR A 10 -17.98 -16.63 -33.66
CA THR A 10 -17.16 -17.15 -32.56
C THR A 10 -15.67 -16.96 -32.83
N ALA A 11 -15.19 -17.29 -34.03
CA ALA A 11 -13.79 -17.12 -34.39
C ALA A 11 -13.34 -15.65 -34.30
N ASN A 12 -14.15 -14.72 -34.81
CA ASN A 12 -13.85 -13.29 -34.73
C ASN A 12 -13.79 -12.80 -33.28
N LEU A 13 -14.73 -13.23 -32.43
CA LEU A 13 -14.71 -12.89 -31.01
C LEU A 13 -13.45 -13.43 -30.31
N VAL A 14 -13.11 -14.70 -30.54
CA VAL A 14 -11.89 -15.31 -29.98
C VAL A 14 -10.64 -14.51 -30.37
N VAL A 15 -10.51 -14.13 -31.64
CA VAL A 15 -9.38 -13.31 -32.10
C VAL A 15 -9.32 -11.98 -31.36
N ILE A 16 -10.46 -11.27 -31.23
CA ILE A 16 -10.50 -9.98 -30.52
C ILE A 16 -10.10 -10.15 -29.05
N TYR A 17 -10.61 -11.17 -28.36
CA TYR A 17 -10.26 -11.44 -26.96
C TYR A 17 -8.79 -11.82 -26.79
N VAL A 18 -8.24 -12.64 -27.69
CA VAL A 18 -6.81 -13.02 -27.66
C VAL A 18 -5.94 -11.80 -27.87
N VAL A 19 -6.24 -10.96 -28.87
CA VAL A 19 -5.48 -9.72 -29.13
C VAL A 19 -5.58 -8.77 -27.93
N GLY A 20 -6.77 -8.56 -27.38
CA GLY A 20 -6.97 -7.73 -26.19
C GLY A 20 -6.22 -8.25 -24.96
N GLY A 21 -6.26 -9.56 -24.71
CA GLY A 21 -5.53 -10.20 -23.62
C GLY A 21 -4.01 -10.08 -23.77
N LEU A 22 -3.48 -10.26 -25.00
CA LEU A 22 -2.06 -10.09 -25.28
C LEU A 22 -1.59 -8.64 -25.08
N LEU A 23 -2.39 -7.66 -25.53
CA LEU A 23 -2.10 -6.25 -25.30
C LEU A 23 -2.05 -5.92 -23.79
N LEU A 24 -3.05 -6.38 -23.03
CA LEU A 24 -3.10 -6.17 -21.59
C LEU A 24 -1.91 -6.83 -20.87
N ALA A 25 -1.59 -8.08 -21.24
CA ALA A 25 -0.45 -8.82 -20.68
C ALA A 25 0.88 -8.11 -20.96
N PHE A 26 1.07 -7.59 -22.18
CA PHE A 26 2.26 -6.84 -22.55
C PHE A 26 2.42 -5.55 -21.73
N VAL A 27 1.33 -4.77 -21.60
CA VAL A 27 1.32 -3.56 -20.76
C VAL A 27 1.63 -3.91 -19.31
N TYR A 28 0.96 -4.93 -18.75
CA TYR A 28 1.19 -5.35 -17.38
C TYR A 28 2.65 -5.80 -17.14
N ALA A 29 3.23 -6.58 -18.06
CA ALA A 29 4.61 -7.07 -17.94
C ALA A 29 5.63 -5.92 -17.89
N LYS A 30 5.36 -4.81 -18.57
CA LYS A 30 6.22 -3.61 -18.54
C LYS A 30 5.95 -2.72 -17.34
N THR A 31 4.70 -2.57 -16.92
CA THR A 31 4.30 -1.63 -15.86
C THR A 31 4.47 -2.22 -14.47
N SER A 32 4.29 -3.52 -14.29
CA SER A 32 4.44 -4.22 -13.00
C SER A 32 5.77 -3.93 -12.27
N PRO A 33 6.96 -4.05 -12.90
CA PRO A 33 8.22 -3.74 -12.21
C PRO A 33 8.33 -2.26 -11.82
N ILE A 34 7.76 -1.35 -12.62
CA ILE A 34 7.77 0.08 -12.35
C ILE A 34 6.89 0.38 -11.13
N ILE A 35 5.69 -0.21 -11.06
CA ILE A 35 4.78 -0.08 -9.92
C ILE A 35 5.45 -0.63 -8.66
N PHE A 36 6.12 -1.77 -8.74
CA PHE A 36 6.82 -2.34 -7.59
C PHE A 36 7.89 -1.39 -7.03
N LEU A 37 8.73 -0.82 -7.90
CA LEU A 37 9.76 0.13 -7.49
C LEU A 37 9.16 1.41 -6.91
N LYS A 38 8.09 1.93 -7.53
CA LYS A 38 7.38 3.12 -7.04
C LYS A 38 6.74 2.89 -5.68
N ASN A 39 6.01 1.78 -5.50
CA ASN A 39 5.40 1.43 -4.21
C ASN A 39 6.46 1.27 -3.12
N LYS A 40 7.63 0.70 -3.44
CA LYS A 40 8.74 0.59 -2.50
C LYS A 40 9.29 1.97 -2.11
N GLN A 41 9.47 2.86 -3.08
CA GLN A 41 9.92 4.24 -2.83
C GLN A 41 8.91 5.02 -1.98
N GLU A 42 7.63 5.00 -2.35
CA GLU A 42 6.56 5.66 -1.61
C GLU A 42 6.46 5.16 -0.17
N LYS A 43 6.64 3.85 0.04
CA LYS A 43 6.71 3.25 1.38
C LYS A 43 7.94 3.75 2.16
N GLU A 44 9.12 3.75 1.55
CA GLU A 44 10.34 4.28 2.19
C GLU A 44 10.19 5.76 2.56
N GLU A 45 9.58 6.55 1.66
CA GLU A 45 9.29 7.98 1.90
C GLU A 45 8.26 8.19 3.01
N ALA A 46 7.19 7.40 3.05
CA ALA A 46 6.19 7.44 4.12
C ALA A 46 6.84 7.12 5.48
N LEU A 47 7.66 6.06 5.54
CA LEU A 47 8.41 5.72 6.75
C LEU A 47 9.38 6.84 7.17
N GLN A 48 10.10 7.44 6.21
CA GLN A 48 10.98 8.58 6.50
C GLN A 48 10.20 9.81 6.99
N LYS A 49 9.00 10.07 6.45
CA LYS A 49 8.12 11.14 6.95
C LYS A 49 7.66 10.90 8.39
N MET A 50 7.56 9.64 8.81
CA MET A 50 7.24 9.26 10.20
C MET A 50 8.40 9.44 11.16
N MET A 51 9.63 9.26 10.68
CA MET A 51 10.87 9.52 11.43
C MET A 51 11.90 10.32 10.63
N PRO A 52 11.72 11.64 10.46
CA PRO A 52 12.61 12.47 9.64
C PRO A 52 14.06 12.50 10.10
N ASN A 53 14.28 12.28 11.41
CA ASN A 53 15.60 12.26 12.04
C ASN A 53 16.34 10.92 11.88
N ALA A 54 15.71 9.89 11.32
CA ALA A 54 16.36 8.62 11.03
C ALA A 54 17.30 8.77 9.83
N ASP A 55 18.36 7.96 9.80
CA ASP A 55 19.23 7.89 8.63
C ASP A 55 18.43 7.39 7.41
N LYS A 56 18.80 7.80 6.20
CA LYS A 56 18.09 7.41 4.95
C LYS A 56 17.89 5.89 4.78
N LYS A 57 18.73 5.07 5.41
CA LYS A 57 18.63 3.60 5.45
C LYS A 57 18.58 3.06 6.88
N GLY A 58 18.29 3.92 7.85
CA GLY A 58 18.19 3.61 9.27
C GLY A 58 16.85 3.02 9.67
N ILE A 59 15.85 3.03 8.78
CA ILE A 59 14.55 2.42 9.01
C ILE A 59 14.58 0.97 8.49
N ILE A 60 14.43 0.03 9.41
CA ILE A 60 14.57 -1.40 9.13
C ILE A 60 13.32 -2.11 9.60
N LYS A 61 12.74 -2.96 8.73
CA LYS A 61 11.61 -3.81 9.10
C LYS A 61 12.03 -4.78 10.20
N LEU A 62 11.29 -4.81 11.30
CA LEU A 62 11.51 -5.74 12.40
C LEU A 62 10.65 -7.00 12.25
N GLY A 63 9.44 -6.87 11.70
CA GLY A 63 8.56 -8.02 11.51
C GLY A 63 7.19 -7.64 10.99
N ASP A 64 6.36 -8.67 10.93
CA ASP A 64 4.96 -8.64 10.51
C ASP A 64 4.08 -8.99 11.71
N TRP A 65 2.86 -8.49 11.72
CA TRP A 65 1.84 -8.80 12.71
C TRP A 65 0.44 -8.67 12.10
N TYR A 66 -0.58 -9.15 12.81
CA TYR A 66 -1.91 -9.39 12.25
C TYR A 66 -3.04 -8.75 13.10
N PRO A 67 -3.07 -7.41 13.27
CA PRO A 67 -4.18 -6.76 13.96
C PRO A 67 -5.46 -6.87 13.13
N HIS A 68 -6.55 -7.34 13.74
CA HIS A 68 -7.85 -7.51 13.07
C HIS A 68 -7.79 -8.35 11.78
N ASP A 69 -6.99 -9.42 11.77
CA ASP A 69 -6.78 -10.32 10.62
C ASP A 69 -6.27 -9.60 9.36
N LYS A 70 -5.49 -8.52 9.53
CA LYS A 70 -4.88 -7.76 8.44
C LYS A 70 -3.36 -7.78 8.55
N ASP A 71 -2.68 -7.97 7.43
CA ASP A 71 -1.23 -7.86 7.35
C ASP A 71 -0.76 -6.46 7.71
N ALA A 72 0.06 -6.35 8.75
CA ALA A 72 0.67 -5.11 9.18
C ALA A 72 2.15 -5.31 9.49
N GLU A 73 2.91 -4.22 9.43
CA GLU A 73 4.36 -4.24 9.61
C GLU A 73 4.79 -3.28 10.72
N TYR A 74 5.93 -3.60 11.34
CA TYR A 74 6.58 -2.69 12.27
C TYR A 74 8.08 -2.61 12.01
N PHE A 75 8.64 -1.43 12.31
CA PHE A 75 9.97 -1.01 11.91
C PHE A 75 10.70 -0.38 13.09
N VAL A 76 12.04 -0.50 13.09
CA VAL A 76 12.92 0.27 13.96
C VAL A 76 13.53 1.41 13.16
N ALA A 77 13.58 2.60 13.76
CA ALA A 77 14.28 3.75 13.20
C ALA A 77 15.61 3.97 13.93
N LYS A 78 16.70 4.08 13.17
CA LYS A 78 18.05 4.33 13.68
C LYS A 78 18.63 5.64 13.15
N LYS A 79 19.43 6.28 13.99
CA LYS A 79 20.30 7.40 13.66
C LYS A 79 21.68 7.14 14.23
N ASP A 80 22.72 7.21 13.41
CA ASP A 80 24.11 6.97 13.81
C ASP A 80 24.28 5.63 14.54
N GLY A 81 23.56 4.60 14.08
CA GLY A 81 23.56 3.26 14.68
C GLY A 81 22.73 3.11 15.97
N LYS A 82 22.22 4.20 16.55
CA LYS A 82 21.38 4.18 17.75
C LYS A 82 19.89 4.13 17.40
N ILE A 83 19.11 3.37 18.15
CA ILE A 83 17.65 3.35 18.00
C ILE A 83 17.07 4.66 18.51
N ILE A 84 16.25 5.32 17.70
CA ILE A 84 15.59 6.59 18.05
C ILE A 84 14.06 6.45 18.17
N GLY A 85 13.53 5.28 17.85
CA GLY A 85 12.11 4.98 17.92
C GLY A 85 11.70 3.81 17.03
N TYR A 86 10.38 3.64 16.91
CA TYR A 86 9.74 2.59 16.14
C TYR A 86 8.62 3.19 15.30
N ILE A 87 8.29 2.53 14.19
CA ILE A 87 7.14 2.87 13.35
C ILE A 87 6.29 1.62 13.26
N VAL A 88 4.98 1.75 13.48
CA VAL A 88 4.05 0.63 13.54
C VAL A 88 2.87 0.94 12.64
N GLN A 89 2.58 0.03 11.73
CA GLN A 89 1.32 0.03 10.99
C GLN A 89 0.29 -0.76 11.79
N THR A 90 -0.92 -0.25 11.90
CA THR A 90 -2.05 -0.92 12.55
C THR A 90 -3.35 -0.64 11.81
N PHE A 91 -4.40 -1.34 12.20
CA PHE A 91 -5.74 -1.10 11.70
C PHE A 91 -6.70 -0.86 12.85
N ALA A 92 -7.67 0.03 12.66
CA ALA A 92 -8.76 0.25 13.58
C ALA A 92 -10.10 0.18 12.84
N LYS A 93 -11.13 -0.40 13.46
CA LYS A 93 -12.45 -0.44 12.85
C LYS A 93 -13.09 0.95 12.93
N GLY A 94 -13.31 1.57 11.78
CA GLY A 94 -14.13 2.77 11.61
C GLY A 94 -15.61 2.43 11.38
N TYR A 95 -16.41 3.43 11.03
CA TYR A 95 -17.84 3.23 10.78
C TYR A 95 -18.03 2.48 9.46
N SER A 96 -17.50 3.03 8.37
CA SER A 96 -17.66 2.48 7.02
C SER A 96 -16.56 1.48 6.65
N SER A 97 -15.37 1.63 7.21
CA SER A 97 -14.16 0.91 6.76
C SER A 97 -13.25 0.51 7.92
N TYR A 98 -12.12 -0.13 7.60
CA TYR A 98 -10.99 -0.20 8.53
C TYR A 98 -10.01 0.90 8.17
N ILE A 99 -9.58 1.67 9.16
CA ILE A 99 -8.63 2.77 9.01
C ILE A 99 -7.23 2.16 9.11
N ASN A 100 -6.43 2.33 8.06
CA ASN A 100 -5.02 1.94 8.01
C ASN A 100 -4.16 3.07 8.57
N ILE A 101 -3.56 2.83 9.73
CA ILE A 101 -2.87 3.83 10.52
C ILE A 101 -1.38 3.49 10.55
N LEU A 102 -0.54 4.48 10.30
CA LEU A 102 0.90 4.39 10.52
C LEU A 102 1.26 5.38 11.63
N PHE A 103 1.87 4.91 12.70
CA PHE A 103 2.29 5.79 13.79
C PHE A 103 3.74 5.55 14.19
N SER A 104 4.41 6.59 14.65
CA SER A 104 5.78 6.51 15.17
C SER A 104 5.82 6.78 16.66
N VAL A 105 6.67 6.03 17.35
CA VAL A 105 6.89 6.16 18.80
C VAL A 105 8.36 6.37 19.09
N GLY A 106 8.66 7.16 20.13
CA GLY A 106 10.01 7.29 20.66
C GLY A 106 10.48 6.05 21.42
N THR A 107 11.74 6.07 21.87
CA THR A 107 12.29 5.06 22.79
C THR A 107 11.66 5.12 24.19
N ASP A 108 10.97 6.21 24.50
CA ASP A 108 10.12 6.41 25.67
C ASP A 108 8.67 5.94 25.46
N PHE A 109 8.39 5.30 24.32
CA PHE A 109 7.07 4.85 23.87
C PHE A 109 6.01 5.96 23.77
N ARG A 110 6.42 7.22 23.71
CA ARG A 110 5.51 8.33 23.40
C ARG A 110 5.29 8.43 21.90
N VAL A 111 4.03 8.59 21.50
CA VAL A 111 3.67 8.82 20.09
C VAL A 111 4.24 10.15 19.64
N LYS A 112 4.96 10.13 18.52
CA LYS A 112 5.59 11.31 17.90
C LYS A 112 4.79 11.81 16.70
N LYS A 113 4.27 10.89 15.90
CA LYS A 113 3.50 11.22 14.70
C LYS A 113 2.52 10.09 14.38
N ILE A 114 1.40 10.46 13.77
CA ILE A 114 0.40 9.57 13.21
C ILE A 114 0.16 10.02 11.76
N ASP A 115 -0.06 9.07 10.88
CA ASP A 115 -0.43 9.28 9.49
C ASP A 115 -1.48 8.23 9.09
N ILE A 116 -2.44 8.63 8.28
CA ILE A 116 -3.52 7.75 7.82
C ILE A 116 -3.19 7.33 6.39
N LEU A 117 -2.77 6.07 6.23
CA LEU A 117 -2.39 5.55 4.91
C LEU A 117 -3.61 5.30 4.01
N HIS A 118 -4.72 4.89 4.61
CA HIS A 118 -5.95 4.62 3.89
C HIS A 118 -7.16 4.64 4.82
N SER A 119 -8.23 5.29 4.38
CA SER A 119 -9.56 5.19 4.98
C SER A 119 -10.62 5.33 3.87
N ALA A 120 -11.82 4.81 4.11
CA ALA A 120 -12.96 4.98 3.22
C ALA A 120 -14.20 5.42 4.03
N GLU A 121 -14.00 6.41 4.89
CA GLU A 121 -15.06 7.02 5.68
C GLU A 121 -15.81 8.11 4.89
N THR A 122 -16.93 8.58 5.43
CA THR A 122 -17.75 9.59 4.75
C THR A 122 -17.03 10.94 4.67
N PRO A 123 -16.90 11.56 3.47
CA PRO A 123 -16.29 12.88 3.32
C PRO A 123 -17.00 13.95 4.16
N GLY A 124 -16.22 14.81 4.82
CA GLY A 124 -16.75 15.86 5.71
C GLY A 124 -17.29 15.36 7.06
N LEU A 125 -17.08 14.08 7.39
CA LEU A 125 -17.44 13.48 8.67
C LEU A 125 -16.28 12.66 9.23
N GLY A 126 -16.05 11.47 8.67
CA GLY A 126 -15.03 10.55 9.17
C GLY A 126 -13.69 10.68 8.45
N ASP A 127 -13.67 11.27 7.26
CA ASP A 127 -12.44 11.50 6.47
C ASP A 127 -11.59 12.66 7.02
N GLU A 128 -12.13 13.44 7.98
CA GLU A 128 -11.44 14.53 8.67
C GLU A 128 -10.13 14.07 9.35
N ILE A 129 -10.01 12.78 9.67
CA ILE A 129 -8.79 12.18 10.24
C ILE A 129 -7.58 12.22 9.28
N THR A 130 -7.81 12.47 7.99
CA THR A 130 -6.75 12.59 6.97
C THR A 130 -6.24 14.02 6.80
N LEU A 131 -6.90 14.99 7.45
CA LEU A 131 -6.49 16.40 7.42
C LEU A 131 -5.23 16.61 8.28
N PRO A 132 -4.36 17.57 7.91
CA PRO A 132 -3.08 17.81 8.56
C PRO A 132 -3.16 18.40 9.98
#